data_AF-A0A659SCB5-F1
#
_entry.id   AF-A0A659SCB5-F1
#
_cell.length_a   1.000
_cell.length_b   1.000
_cell.length_c   1.000
_cell.angle_alpha   90.00
_cell.angle_beta   90.00
_cell.angle_gamma   90.00
#
_symmetry.space_group_name_H-M   'P 1'
#
loop_
_entity.id
_entity.type
_entity.pdbx_description
1 polymer ?
#
loop_
_entity_poly.entity_id
_entity_poly.type
_entity_poly.pdbx_seq_one_letter_code
_entity_poly.pdbx_strand_id
1 'polypeptide(L)' 'MKSLLKVSLAALTLAFAVSSHAADKKLVVATDTAFVPFEFKQGDKYVGFDVDLWDA' A
#
# COMPACT_ATOMS: atom_id res chain seq x y z
N MET A 1 13.07 -15.84 35.51
CA MET A 1 12.96 -14.36 35.39
C MET A 1 13.69 -13.80 34.17
N LYS A 2 15.02 -13.99 34.02
CA LYS A 2 15.79 -13.43 32.88
C LYS A 2 15.35 -13.92 31.48
N SER A 3 14.88 -15.16 31.36
CA SER A 3 14.37 -15.72 30.09
C SER A 3 13.04 -15.09 29.68
N LEU A 4 12.12 -14.90 30.64
CA LEU A 4 10.82 -14.27 30.40
C LEU A 4 10.99 -12.83 29.88
N LEU A 5 11.92 -12.07 30.47
CA LEU A 5 12.21 -10.70 30.04
C LEU A 5 12.71 -10.63 28.57
N LYS A 6 13.53 -11.60 28.15
CA LYS A 6 14.03 -11.70 26.77
C LYS A 6 12.91 -12.04 25.79
N VAL A 7 12.04 -12.98 26.15
CA VAL A 7 10.87 -13.34 25.34
C VAL A 7 9.90 -12.17 25.21
N SER A 8 9.62 -11.45 26.30
CA SER A 8 8.78 -10.25 26.27
C SER A 8 9.38 -9.15 25.40
N LEU A 9 10.69 -8.93 25.47
CA LEU A 9 11.36 -7.94 24.63
C LEU A 9 11.31 -8.32 23.15
N ALA A 10 11.54 -9.60 22.81
CA ALA A 10 11.44 -10.10 21.45
C ALA A 10 10.02 -9.98 20.86
N ALA A 11 9.01 -10.30 21.67
CA ALA A 11 7.60 -10.14 21.28
C ALA A 11 7.24 -8.67 21.03
N LEU A 12 7.73 -7.77 21.89
CA LEU A 12 7.50 -6.34 21.75
C LEU A 12 8.16 -5.79 20.47
N THR A 13 9.41 -6.18 20.18
CA THR A 13 10.08 -5.79 18.93
C THR A 13 9.35 -6.29 17.69
N LEU A 14 8.79 -7.51 17.74
CA LEU A 14 8.05 -8.06 16.62
C LEU A 14 6.71 -7.34 16.41
N ALA A 15 6.01 -6.96 17.48
CA ALA A 15 4.77 -6.20 17.41
C ALA A 15 4.95 -4.81 16.76
N PHE A 16 6.06 -4.12 17.05
CA PHE A 16 6.39 -2.85 16.37
C PHE A 16 6.91 -3.04 14.94
N ALA A 17 7.52 -4.17 14.61
CA ALA A 17 7.96 -4.44 13.25
C ALA A 17 6.80 -4.69 12.27
N VAL A 18 5.62 -5.07 12.76
CA VAL A 18 4.44 -5.39 11.93
C VAL A 18 3.40 -4.28 11.86
N SER A 19 3.66 -3.09 12.41
CA SER A 19 2.70 -1.98 12.35
C SER A 19 2.76 -1.26 10.99
N SER A 20 1.96 -1.72 10.02
CA SER A 20 1.77 -1.02 8.75
C SER A 20 0.83 0.18 8.91
N HIS A 21 1.37 1.38 9.15
CA HIS A 21 0.59 2.61 9.39
C HIS A 21 -0.21 3.11 8.18
N ALA A 22 0.10 2.61 6.98
CA ALA A 22 -0.49 3.07 5.72
C ALA A 22 -1.58 2.14 5.16
N ALA A 23 -1.81 0.96 5.76
CA ALA A 23 -2.65 -0.10 5.19
C ALA A 23 -4.09 0.35 4.82
N ASP A 24 -4.66 1.30 5.57
CA ASP A 24 -6.02 1.79 5.35
C ASP A 24 -6.08 3.25 4.85
N LYS A 25 -4.95 3.79 4.39
CA LYS A 25 -4.89 5.17 3.89
C LYS A 25 -5.20 5.18 2.40
N LYS A 26 -6.08 6.10 1.99
CA LYS A 26 -6.32 6.36 0.56
C LYS A 26 -5.06 6.95 -0.06
N LEU A 27 -4.51 6.25 -1.04
CA LEU A 27 -3.50 6.80 -1.94
C LEU A 27 -4.21 7.56 -3.06
N VAL A 28 -3.89 8.85 -3.20
CA VAL A 28 -4.41 9.68 -4.29
C VAL A 28 -3.28 9.87 -5.29
N VAL A 29 -3.50 9.41 -6.52
CA VAL A 29 -2.52 9.47 -7.61
C VAL A 29 -3.02 10.46 -8.66
N ALA A 30 -2.17 11.42 -9.04
CA ALA A 30 -2.44 12.30 -10.17
C ALA A 30 -2.12 11.57 -11.48
N THR A 31 -2.98 11.71 -12.49
CA THR A 31 -2.92 10.98 -13.76
C THR A 31 -3.18 11.94 -14.92
N ASP A 32 -2.44 11.82 -16.02
CA ASP A 32 -2.73 12.50 -17.28
C ASP A 32 -3.62 11.61 -18.16
N THR A 33 -4.85 12.05 -18.40
CA THR A 33 -5.82 11.25 -19.18
C THR A 33 -5.56 11.21 -20.70
N ALA A 34 -4.52 11.88 -21.19
CA ALA A 34 -4.18 11.93 -22.61
C ALA A 34 -3.19 10.85 -23.07
N PHE A 35 -2.76 9.94 -22.19
CA PHE A 35 -1.64 9.04 -22.46
C PHE A 35 -2.07 7.58 -22.74
N VAL A 36 -2.79 7.38 -23.85
CA VAL A 36 -3.14 6.03 -24.32
C VAL A 36 -1.86 5.26 -24.73
N PRO A 37 -1.67 3.98 -24.34
CA PRO A 37 -2.61 3.10 -23.62
C PRO A 37 -2.35 3.00 -22.10
N PHE A 38 -1.51 3.85 -21.54
CA PHE A 38 -1.02 3.74 -20.16
C PHE A 38 -2.02 4.27 -19.14
N GLU A 39 -2.52 5.48 -19.34
CA GLU A 39 -3.53 6.09 -18.49
C GLU A 39 -4.42 7.02 -19.30
N PHE A 40 -5.72 6.72 -19.33
CA PHE A 40 -6.69 7.50 -20.09
C PHE A 40 -8.10 7.31 -19.55
N LYS A 41 -9.02 8.17 -20.01
CA LYS A 41 -10.42 8.12 -19.58
C LYS A 41 -11.30 7.47 -20.65
N GLN A 42 -12.10 6.48 -20.26
CA GLN A 42 -13.20 5.95 -21.07
C GLN A 42 -14.53 6.20 -20.34
N GLY A 43 -15.29 7.19 -20.84
CA GLY A 43 -16.50 7.66 -20.16
C GLY A 43 -16.17 8.25 -18.79
N ASP A 44 -16.60 7.57 -17.73
CA ASP A 44 -16.38 7.97 -16.32
C ASP A 44 -15.30 7.16 -15.60
N LYS A 45 -14.63 6.24 -16.30
CA LYS A 45 -13.58 5.39 -15.72
C LYS A 45 -12.19 5.80 -16.19
N TYR A 46 -11.24 5.82 -15.27
CA TYR A 46 -9.81 5.77 -15.58
C TYR A 46 -9.45 4.32 -15.93
N VAL A 47 -8.71 4.13 -17.01
CA VAL A 47 -8.31 2.81 -17.54
C VAL A 47 -6.91 2.91 -18.16
N GLY A 48 -6.29 1.76 -18.39
CA GLY A 48 -4.98 1.65 -19.04
C GLY A 48 -4.01 0.84 -18.20
N PHE A 49 -2.85 0.55 -18.78
CA PHE A 49 -1.82 -0.28 -18.14
C PHE A 49 -1.43 0.21 -16.73
N ASP A 50 -1.30 1.52 -16.52
CA ASP A 50 -0.90 2.08 -15.24
C ASP A 50 -2.02 1.95 -14.20
N VAL A 51 -3.29 1.99 -14.62
CA VAL A 51 -4.44 1.75 -13.73
C VAL A 51 -4.51 0.27 -13.35
N ASP A 52 -4.32 -0.63 -14.32
CA ASP A 52 -4.33 -2.07 -14.10
C ASP A 52 -3.20 -2.52 -13.15
N LEU A 53 -2.05 -1.81 -13.17
CA LEU A 53 -0.94 -2.06 -12.24
C LEU A 53 -1.32 -1.82 -10.77
N TRP A 54 -2.24 -0.90 -10.49
CA TRP A 54 -2.71 -0.61 -9.12
C TRP A 54 -3.77 -1.60 -8.63
N ASP A 55 -4.50 -2.23 -9.56
CA ASP A 55 -5.56 -3.21 -9.25
C ASP A 55 -5.01 -4.64 -9.02
N ALA A 56 -3.75 -4.90 -9.37
CA ALA A 56 -3.05 -6.19 -9.19
C ALA A 56 -2.53 -6.41 -7.76
#